data_AF-A0A965WIR6-F1
#
_entry.id   AF-A0A965WIR6-F1
#
_cell.length_a   1.000
_cell.length_b   1.000
_cell.length_c   1.000
_cell.angle_alpha   90.00
_cell.angle_beta   90.00
_cell.angle_gamma   90.00
#
_symmetry.space_group_name_H-M   'P 1'
#
loop_
_entity.id
_entity.type
_entity.pdbx_description
1 polymer ?
#
loop_
_entity_poly.entity_id
_entity_poly.type
_entity_poly.pdbx_seq_one_letter_code
_entity_poly.pdbx_strand_id
1 'polypeptide(L)'
;MASQIHPLYTPEERIRRDRSKWTLVQGILAPVQFVIFLVSLYFVIRFLITGQGEFAANVSIVIKTLILYTIMITGSIWEKEVFGKYLFAPAFYWEDVFSMLVLALHTAYL
;
A
#
# COMPACT_ATOMS: atom_id res chain seq x y z
N MET A 1 -0.71 -18.64 30.94
CA MET A 1 -1.53 -18.71 29.71
C MET A 1 -0.62 -18.39 28.54
N ALA A 2 -0.28 -19.37 27.71
CA ALA A 2 0.53 -19.12 26.52
C ALA A 2 -0.30 -18.26 25.56
N SER A 3 0.26 -17.12 25.15
CA SER A 3 -0.26 -16.34 24.02
C SER A 3 -0.32 -17.29 22.81
N GLN A 4 -1.52 -17.64 22.35
CA GLN A 4 -1.68 -18.31 21.08
C GLN A 4 -1.31 -17.30 19.99
N ILE A 5 -0.05 -17.35 19.55
CA ILE A 5 0.38 -16.61 18.38
C ILE A 5 -0.33 -17.27 17.19
N HIS A 6 -1.39 -16.63 16.71
CA HIS A 6 -1.98 -17.01 15.43
C HIS A 6 -0.96 -16.69 14.33
N PRO A 7 -0.41 -17.69 13.64
CA PRO A 7 0.55 -17.44 12.59
C PRO A 7 -0.13 -16.72 11.42
N LEU A 8 0.55 -15.74 10.84
CA LEU A 8 0.06 -14.93 9.71
C LEU A 8 -0.28 -15.78 8.47
N TYR A 9 0.36 -16.95 8.35
CA TYR A 9 0.18 -17.88 7.24
C TYR A 9 0.07 -19.32 7.76
N THR A 10 -0.78 -20.13 7.14
CA THR A 10 -0.67 -21.59 7.21
C THR A 10 0.60 -22.08 6.48
N PRO A 11 1.06 -23.32 6.71
CA PRO A 11 2.18 -23.90 5.96
C PRO A 11 1.97 -23.84 4.44
N GLU A 12 0.75 -24.09 3.97
CA GLU A 12 0.40 -24.08 2.55
C GLU A 12 0.40 -22.66 1.99
N GLU A 13 -0.12 -21.69 2.73
CA GLU A 13 -0.08 -20.26 2.37
C GLU A 13 1.35 -19.75 2.27
N ARG A 14 2.23 -20.16 3.20
CA ARG A 14 3.65 -19.80 3.16
C ARG A 14 4.32 -20.32 1.89
N ILE A 15 4.04 -21.56 1.49
CA ILE A 15 4.58 -22.13 0.24
C ILE A 15 4.08 -21.36 -0.97
N ARG A 16 2.79 -20.95 -1.00
CA ARG A 16 2.24 -20.13 -2.09
C ARG A 16 2.91 -18.76 -2.15
N ARG A 17 3.08 -18.10 -1.01
CA ARG A 17 3.79 -16.81 -0.89
C ARG A 17 5.23 -16.92 -1.42
N ASP A 18 5.97 -17.92 -0.97
CA ASP A 18 7.39 -18.07 -1.32
C ASP A 18 7.60 -18.38 -2.81
N ARG A 19 6.57 -18.92 -3.49
CA ARG A 19 6.56 -19.15 -4.95
C ARG A 19 6.04 -17.95 -5.76
N SER A 20 5.26 -17.06 -5.16
CA SER A 20 4.67 -15.93 -5.86
C SER A 20 5.72 -14.87 -6.19
N LYS A 21 5.84 -14.52 -7.47
CA LYS A 21 6.70 -13.41 -7.93
C LYS A 21 6.20 -12.07 -7.38
N TRP A 22 4.91 -11.96 -7.07
CA TRP A 22 4.34 -10.75 -6.51
C TRP A 22 4.85 -10.46 -5.10
N THR A 23 5.34 -11.46 -4.36
CA THR A 23 6.01 -11.23 -3.06
C THR A 23 7.23 -10.32 -3.24
N LEU A 24 8.03 -10.54 -4.28
CA LEU A 24 9.17 -9.67 -4.60
C LEU A 24 8.71 -8.29 -5.07
N VAL A 25 7.67 -8.25 -5.91
CA VAL A 25 7.09 -6.98 -6.39
C VAL A 25 6.61 -6.13 -5.21
N GLN A 26 5.84 -6.69 -4.28
CA GLN A 26 5.41 -5.99 -3.07
C GLN A 26 6.58 -5.59 -2.17
N GLY A 27 7.57 -6.47 -2.01
CA GLY A 27 8.80 -6.19 -1.26
C GLY A 27 9.60 -5.00 -1.80
N ILE A 28 9.45 -4.65 -3.09
CA ILE A 28 10.06 -3.47 -3.71
C ILE A 28 9.09 -2.28 -3.71
N LEU A 29 7.84 -2.49 -4.10
CA LEU A 29 6.84 -1.43 -4.23
C LEU A 29 6.52 -0.79 -2.88
N ALA A 30 6.46 -1.54 -1.79
CA ALA A 30 6.16 -0.97 -0.47
C ALA A 30 7.23 0.05 0.00
N PRO A 31 8.55 -0.27 -0.02
CA PRO A 31 9.58 0.73 0.26
C PRO A 31 9.56 1.93 -0.69
N VAL A 32 9.35 1.70 -2.00
CA VAL A 32 9.29 2.77 -3.00
C VAL A 32 8.10 3.69 -2.73
N GLN A 33 6.92 3.13 -2.45
CA GLN A 33 5.73 3.89 -2.10
C GLN A 33 6.00 4.74 -0.85
N PHE A 34 6.66 4.17 0.16
CA PHE A 34 6.96 4.88 1.39
C PHE A 34 7.87 6.10 1.15
N VAL A 35 8.90 5.97 0.29
CA VAL A 35 9.75 7.09 -0.11
C VAL A 35 8.93 8.16 -0.87
N ILE A 36 8.08 7.75 -1.79
CA ILE A 36 7.20 8.67 -2.54
C ILE A 36 6.24 9.40 -1.60
N PHE A 37 5.73 8.71 -0.59
CA PHE A 37 4.93 9.31 0.47
C PHE A 37 5.72 10.39 1.22
N LEU A 38 6.95 10.13 1.66
CA LEU A 38 7.77 11.11 2.38
C LEU A 38 8.09 12.34 1.52
N VAL A 39 8.41 12.14 0.23
CA VAL A 39 8.67 13.24 -0.70
C VAL A 39 7.41 14.08 -0.92
N SER A 40 6.25 13.44 -1.14
CA SER A 40 4.98 14.15 -1.29
C SER A 40 4.58 14.90 -0.01
N LEU A 41 4.77 14.27 1.16
CA LEU A 41 4.51 14.89 2.46
C LEU A 41 5.36 16.16 2.66
N TYR A 42 6.65 16.10 2.31
CA TYR A 42 7.53 17.26 2.35
C TYR A 42 7.00 18.41 1.50
N PHE A 43 6.60 18.16 0.24
CA PHE A 43 6.08 19.21 -0.63
C PHE A 43 4.76 19.80 -0.11
N VAL A 44 3.85 18.98 0.40
CA VAL A 44 2.59 19.43 0.99
C VAL A 44 2.85 20.30 2.21
N ILE A 45 3.68 19.85 3.16
CA ILE A 45 4.01 20.64 4.37
C ILE A 45 4.67 21.96 3.99
N ARG A 46 5.63 21.93 3.05
CA ARG A 46 6.32 23.13 2.58
C ARG A 46 5.34 24.14 1.97
N PHE A 47 4.38 23.67 1.17
CA PHE A 47 3.31 24.52 0.65
C PHE A 47 2.43 25.09 1.76
N LEU A 48 1.98 24.27 2.72
CA LEU A 48 1.11 24.72 3.81
C LEU A 48 1.77 25.76 4.73
N ILE A 49 3.08 25.66 4.97
CA ILE A 49 3.81 26.60 5.85
C ILE A 49 4.20 27.88 5.10
N THR A 50 4.66 27.76 3.85
CA THR A 50 5.27 28.88 3.12
C THR A 50 4.37 29.53 2.08
N GLY A 51 3.26 28.88 1.70
CA GLY A 51 2.44 29.26 0.55
C GLY A 51 3.09 29.02 -0.82
N GLN A 52 4.32 28.47 -0.88
CA GLN A 52 5.06 28.31 -2.13
C GLN A 52 5.18 26.84 -2.57
N GLY A 53 5.19 26.61 -3.88
CA GLY A 53 5.38 25.27 -4.47
C GLY A 53 4.12 24.43 -4.59
N GLU A 54 2.96 25.08 -4.66
CA GLU A 54 1.66 24.44 -4.92
C GLU A 54 1.72 23.44 -6.08
N PHE A 55 2.30 23.83 -7.22
CA PHE A 55 2.43 22.96 -8.39
C PHE A 55 3.20 21.67 -8.07
N ALA A 56 4.31 21.76 -7.33
CA ALA A 56 5.08 20.59 -6.93
C ALA A 56 4.30 19.71 -5.93
N ALA A 57 3.54 20.31 -5.01
CA ALA A 57 2.66 19.58 -4.10
C ALA A 57 1.59 18.80 -4.87
N ASN A 58 0.87 19.47 -5.79
CA ASN A 58 -0.19 18.85 -6.59
C ASN A 58 0.36 17.73 -7.49
N VAL A 59 1.46 17.97 -8.20
CA VAL A 59 2.12 16.93 -9.02
C VAL A 59 2.55 15.75 -8.16
N SER A 60 3.09 15.99 -6.96
CA SER A 60 3.47 14.91 -6.05
C SER A 60 2.27 14.07 -5.59
N ILE A 61 1.10 14.70 -5.39
CA ILE A 61 -0.13 14.00 -5.01
C ILE A 61 -0.61 13.12 -6.16
N VAL A 62 -0.63 13.62 -7.40
CA VAL A 62 -1.00 12.84 -8.59
C VAL A 62 -0.09 11.62 -8.74
N ILE A 63 1.23 11.82 -8.68
CA ILE A 63 2.20 10.72 -8.76
C ILE A 63 1.95 9.71 -7.64
N LYS A 64 1.78 10.17 -6.39
CA LYS A 64 1.50 9.29 -5.25
C LYS A 64 0.21 8.51 -5.45
N THR A 65 -0.85 9.12 -5.98
CA THR A 65 -2.12 8.44 -6.27
C THR A 65 -1.92 7.31 -7.29
N LEU A 66 -1.21 7.54 -8.39
CA LEU A 66 -0.94 6.49 -9.39
C LEU A 66 -0.16 5.31 -8.80
N ILE A 67 0.81 5.59 -7.92
CA ILE A 67 1.58 4.54 -7.24
C ILE A 67 0.73 3.80 -6.20
N LEU A 68 -0.14 4.50 -5.46
CA LEU A 68 -1.11 3.87 -4.55
C LEU A 68 -2.03 2.89 -5.29
N TYR A 69 -2.54 3.27 -6.46
CA TYR A 69 -3.30 2.35 -7.31
C TYR A 69 -2.45 1.15 -7.76
N THR A 70 -1.21 1.39 -8.16
CA THR A 70 -0.30 0.33 -8.62
C THR A 70 -0.04 -0.70 -7.52
N ILE A 71 0.32 -0.25 -6.32
CA ILE A 71 0.59 -1.15 -5.19
C ILE A 71 -0.67 -1.88 -4.73
N MET A 72 -1.82 -1.21 -4.71
CA MET A 72 -3.12 -1.83 -4.38
C MET A 72 -3.49 -2.93 -5.37
N ILE A 73 -3.42 -2.65 -6.67
CA ILE A 73 -3.78 -3.64 -7.71
C ILE A 73 -2.84 -4.84 -7.63
N THR A 74 -1.53 -4.60 -7.57
CA THR A 74 -0.54 -5.68 -7.49
C THR A 74 -0.62 -6.45 -6.16
N GLY A 75 -0.97 -5.78 -5.06
CA GLY A 75 -1.21 -6.39 -3.76
C GLY A 75 -2.44 -7.30 -3.79
N SER A 76 -3.52 -6.85 -4.44
CA SER A 76 -4.73 -7.65 -4.57
C SER A 76 -4.53 -8.94 -5.38
N ILE A 77 -3.66 -8.89 -6.40
CA ILE A 77 -3.28 -10.06 -7.19
C ILE A 77 -2.47 -11.03 -6.32
N TRP A 78 -1.51 -10.51 -5.55
CA TRP A 78 -0.74 -11.30 -4.59
C TRP A 78 -1.63 -11.99 -3.55
N GLU A 79 -2.58 -11.27 -2.95
CA GLU A 79 -3.53 -11.86 -1.99
C GLU A 79 -4.34 -12.98 -2.62
N LYS A 80 -4.73 -12.83 -3.89
CA LYS A 80 -5.47 -13.89 -4.57
C LYS A 80 -4.64 -15.15 -4.75
N GLU A 81 -3.35 -15.01 -5.07
CA GLU A 81 -2.46 -16.17 -5.21
C GLU A 81 -2.18 -16.86 -3.85
N VAL A 82 -2.10 -16.09 -2.76
CA VAL A 82 -1.75 -16.65 -1.44
C VAL A 82 -2.98 -17.13 -0.67
N PHE A 83 -4.07 -16.36 -0.65
CA PHE A 83 -5.26 -16.58 0.18
C PHE A 83 -6.53 -16.92 -0.61
N GLY A 84 -6.49 -16.86 -1.95
CA GLY A 84 -7.65 -17.12 -2.79
C GLY A 84 -8.68 -15.98 -2.83
N LYS A 85 -8.34 -14.80 -2.28
CA LYS A 85 -9.19 -13.59 -2.23
C LYS A 85 -8.42 -12.41 -2.78
N TYR A 86 -9.08 -11.50 -3.51
CA TYR A 86 -8.41 -10.30 -4.01
C TYR A 86 -8.11 -9.28 -2.92
N LEU A 87 -8.98 -9.15 -1.92
CA LEU A 87 -8.81 -8.22 -0.80
C LEU A 87 -9.47 -8.85 0.43
N PHE A 88 -9.13 -8.33 1.59
CA PHE A 88 -9.70 -8.64 2.88
C PHE A 88 -9.43 -10.08 3.31
N ALA A 89 -8.24 -10.60 2.99
CA ALA A 89 -7.73 -11.79 3.66
C ALA A 89 -7.68 -11.52 5.19
N PRO A 90 -8.06 -12.46 6.08
CA PRO A 90 -8.09 -12.19 7.52
C PRO A 90 -6.77 -11.66 8.09
N ALA A 91 -5.64 -12.08 7.51
CA ALA A 91 -4.30 -11.62 7.84
C ALA A 91 -4.02 -10.14 7.47
N PHE A 92 -4.70 -9.62 6.44
CA PHE A 92 -4.44 -8.31 5.81
C PHE A 92 -5.66 -7.36 5.84
N TYR A 93 -6.77 -7.78 6.44
CA TYR A 93 -8.03 -7.04 6.45
C TYR A 93 -7.89 -5.54 6.80
N TRP A 94 -7.14 -5.23 7.85
CA TRP A 94 -6.94 -3.84 8.26
C TRP A 94 -6.06 -3.06 7.29
N GLU A 95 -5.03 -3.69 6.72
CA GLU A 95 -4.19 -3.09 5.67
C GLU A 95 -5.06 -2.67 4.48
N ASP A 96 -5.98 -3.54 4.05
CA ASP A 96 -6.90 -3.24 2.93
C ASP A 96 -7.88 -2.13 3.27
N VAL A 97 -8.47 -2.12 4.47
CA VAL A 97 -9.40 -1.07 4.89
C VAL A 97 -8.71 0.29 4.87
N PHE A 98 -7.52 0.41 5.45
CA PHE A 98 -6.78 1.68 5.48
C PHE A 98 -6.30 2.08 4.09
N SER A 99 -5.80 1.14 3.30
CA SER A 99 -5.31 1.42 1.95
C SER A 99 -6.44 1.88 1.03
N MET A 100 -7.63 1.28 1.13
CA MET A 100 -8.83 1.72 0.42
C MET A 100 -9.29 3.10 0.87
N LEU A 101 -9.26 3.40 2.18
CA LEU A 101 -9.58 4.74 2.68
C LEU A 101 -8.62 5.79 2.15
N VAL A 102 -7.30 5.52 2.21
CA VAL A 102 -6.27 6.44 1.69
C VAL A 102 -6.47 6.66 0.20
N LEU A 103 -6.70 5.59 -0.56
CA LEU A 103 -6.94 5.67 -1.99
C LEU A 103 -8.22 6.47 -2.31
N ALA A 104 -9.31 6.25 -1.56
CA ALA A 104 -10.55 7.02 -1.72
C ALA A 104 -10.35 8.52 -1.44
N LEU A 105 -9.62 8.88 -0.37
CA LEU A 105 -9.29 10.28 -0.07
C LEU A 105 -8.44 10.92 -1.16
N HIS A 106 -7.46 10.16 -1.68
CA HIS A 106 -6.61 10.58 -2.78
C HIS A 106 -7.40 10.83 -4.07
N THR A 107 -8.34 9.95 -4.37
CA THR A 107 -9.21 10.07 -5.55
C THR A 107 -10.23 11.18 -5.38
N ALA A 108 -10.76 11.40 -4.16
CA ALA A 108 -11.70 12.49 -3.88
C ALA A 108 -11.04 13.89 -3.94
N TYR A 109 -9.72 13.96 -3.73
CA TYR A 109 -8.96 15.19 -3.86
C TYR A 109 -8.69 15.59 -5.33
N LEU A 110 -8.57 14.59 -6.24
CA LEU A 110 -8.34 14.81 -7.67
C LEU A 110 -9.62 15.24 -8.40
#